data_AF-A0A2W6VDJ8-F1
#
_entry.id   AF-A0A2W6VDJ8-F1
#
_cell.length_a   1.000
_cell.length_b   1.000
_cell.length_c   1.000
_cell.angle_alpha   90.00
_cell.angle_beta   90.00
_cell.angle_gamma   90.00
#
_symmetry.space_group_name_H-M   'P 1'
#
loop_
_entity.id
_entity.type
_entity.pdbx_description
1 polymer ?
#
loop_
_entity_poly.entity_id
_entity_poly.type
_entity_poly.pdbx_seq_one_letter_code
_entity_poly.pdbx_strand_id
1 'polypeptide(L)'
;MRHFLKVSPATIAVAASVLVGELLFGAVSAGAMTAPAPLSGLNSKEDRADKVWALRAGLNVAALQCQFSPFLGTVPNYNALLRQHSDEMADAFKQLTGYFVRTQGPRIGQRAFDTYATRANQSWATFDGQISFCNKAALVGRKALSVPKGQFAEFAALELPGLRESVNMRPEAILLPKYEWAVVPTLTDPCKGKRRCR
;
A
#
# COMPACT_ATOMS: atom_id res chain seq x y z
N MET A 1 -42.53 31.75 36.80
CA MET A 1 -43.57 32.13 35.84
C MET A 1 -42.92 32.44 34.51
N ARG A 2 -43.54 31.97 33.43
CA ARG A 2 -43.13 32.16 32.03
C ARG A 2 -43.02 33.66 31.71
N HIS A 3 -42.05 34.07 30.91
CA HIS A 3 -42.37 34.85 29.70
C HIS A 3 -41.23 34.86 28.69
N PHE A 4 -41.64 34.57 27.45
CA PHE A 4 -40.89 34.53 26.21
C PHE A 4 -40.37 35.90 25.80
N LEU A 5 -39.12 36.00 25.37
CA LEU A 5 -38.65 37.10 24.54
C LEU A 5 -38.64 36.65 23.06
N LYS A 6 -39.52 37.32 22.32
CA LYS A 6 -39.79 37.24 20.89
C LYS A 6 -38.66 37.96 20.16
N VAL A 7 -38.04 37.32 19.15
CA VAL A 7 -37.23 38.03 18.15
C VAL A 7 -37.78 37.65 16.78
N SER A 8 -38.33 38.66 16.09
CA SER A 8 -38.78 38.60 14.70
C SER A 8 -37.59 38.85 13.75
N PRO A 9 -37.68 38.45 12.47
CA PRO A 9 -36.54 38.19 11.62
C PRO A 9 -36.03 39.46 10.93
N ALA A 10 -34.71 39.63 10.90
CA ALA A 10 -34.04 40.54 9.97
C ALA A 10 -33.35 39.67 8.90
N THR A 11 -33.82 39.86 7.68
CA THR A 11 -33.45 39.20 6.44
C THR A 11 -31.98 39.46 6.11
N ILE A 12 -31.17 38.40 6.02
CA ILE A 12 -29.94 38.39 5.20
C ILE A 12 -30.17 37.33 4.12
N ALA A 13 -30.44 37.81 2.91
CA ALA A 13 -30.50 36.99 1.73
C ALA A 13 -29.07 36.56 1.35
N VAL A 14 -28.73 35.30 1.60
CA VAL A 14 -27.61 34.64 0.90
C VAL A 14 -28.23 33.87 -0.25
N ALA A 15 -27.89 34.28 -1.47
CA ALA A 15 -28.31 33.63 -2.70
C ALA A 15 -27.87 32.17 -2.69
N ALA A 16 -28.83 31.26 -2.54
CA ALA A 16 -28.66 29.83 -2.73
C ALA A 16 -28.80 29.51 -4.22
N SER A 17 -27.70 29.59 -4.94
CA SER A 17 -27.59 28.93 -6.25
C SER A 17 -27.26 27.46 -6.00
N VAL A 18 -28.31 26.64 -5.94
CA VAL A 18 -28.23 25.19 -6.15
C VAL A 18 -27.76 24.95 -7.57
N LEU A 19 -26.72 24.13 -7.77
CA LEU A 19 -26.60 23.21 -8.90
C LEU A 19 -25.41 22.26 -8.68
N VAL A 20 -25.75 20.95 -8.69
CA VAL A 20 -24.88 19.77 -8.87
C VAL A 20 -24.00 19.39 -7.67
N GLY A 21 -24.66 18.92 -6.61
CA GLY A 21 -24.07 17.94 -5.70
C GLY A 21 -24.32 16.53 -6.22
N GLU A 22 -23.58 16.10 -7.24
CA GLU A 22 -23.46 14.68 -7.59
C GLU A 22 -22.27 14.07 -6.86
N LEU A 23 -22.59 13.31 -5.81
CA LEU A 23 -21.96 12.04 -5.45
C LEU A 23 -20.42 12.00 -5.55
N LEU A 24 -19.75 12.60 -4.56
CA LEU A 24 -18.36 12.26 -4.19
C LEU A 24 -18.27 10.91 -3.45
N PHE A 25 -18.94 9.88 -3.95
CA PHE A 25 -18.38 8.53 -3.83
C PHE A 25 -17.45 8.37 -5.02
N GLY A 26 -16.30 9.06 -4.95
CA GLY A 26 -15.18 8.73 -5.80
C GLY A 26 -14.94 7.23 -5.63
N ALA A 27 -14.92 6.49 -6.73
CA ALA A 27 -14.50 5.11 -6.71
C ALA A 27 -13.18 5.05 -5.93
N VAL A 28 -13.20 4.45 -4.73
CA VAL A 28 -11.97 3.92 -4.15
C VAL A 28 -11.55 2.84 -5.13
N SER A 29 -10.76 3.25 -6.10
CA SER A 29 -9.97 2.33 -6.89
C SER A 29 -9.08 1.68 -5.85
N ALA A 30 -9.24 0.37 -5.65
CA ALA A 30 -8.36 -0.43 -4.80
C ALA A 30 -7.00 -0.59 -5.50
N GLY A 31 -6.36 0.54 -5.82
CA GLY A 31 -4.96 0.60 -6.15
C GLY A 31 -4.13 0.34 -4.90
N ALA A 32 -2.87 -0.04 -5.10
CA ALA A 32 -1.95 -0.17 -3.98
C ALA A 32 -2.00 1.07 -3.09
N MET A 33 -1.95 0.87 -1.77
CA MET A 33 -1.72 1.97 -0.85
C MET A 33 -0.46 2.72 -1.31
N THR A 34 -0.54 4.05 -1.36
CA THR A 34 0.59 4.88 -1.78
C THR A 34 1.84 4.50 -0.99
N ALA A 35 2.97 4.34 -1.68
CA ALA A 35 4.26 4.14 -1.04
C ALA A 35 4.47 5.18 0.07
N PRO A 36 5.10 4.80 1.21
CA PRO A 36 5.48 5.79 2.20
C PRO A 36 6.29 6.89 1.51
N ALA A 37 6.09 8.14 1.96
CA ALA A 37 6.84 9.27 1.44
C ALA A 37 8.35 8.96 1.47
N PRO A 38 9.11 9.31 0.43
CA PRO A 38 10.55 9.08 0.41
C PRO A 38 11.21 9.66 1.66
N LEU A 39 12.12 8.89 2.27
CA LEU A 39 12.88 9.37 3.41
C LEU A 39 13.82 10.50 2.95
N SER A 40 13.92 11.57 3.73
CA SER A 40 14.75 12.73 3.42
C SER A 40 16.07 12.69 4.19
N GLY A 41 17.14 13.25 3.61
CA GLY A 41 18.44 13.32 4.29
C GLY A 41 19.11 11.97 4.53
N LEU A 42 18.83 10.99 3.66
CA LEU A 42 19.53 9.71 3.62
C LEU A 42 20.96 9.92 3.13
N ASN A 43 21.93 9.31 3.79
CA ASN A 43 23.25 9.10 3.22
C ASN A 43 23.25 7.91 2.24
N SER A 44 24.36 7.68 1.53
CA SER A 44 24.45 6.62 0.52
C SER A 44 24.25 5.20 1.06
N LYS A 45 24.62 4.92 2.31
CA LYS A 45 24.40 3.61 2.94
C LYS A 45 22.93 3.43 3.35
N GLU A 46 22.32 4.49 3.87
CA GLU A 46 20.91 4.50 4.26
C GLU A 46 19.99 4.39 3.03
N ASP A 47 20.30 5.06 1.92
CA ASP A 47 19.57 4.93 0.64
C ASP A 47 19.63 3.50 0.07
N ARG A 48 20.80 2.88 0.09
CA ARG A 48 20.95 1.46 -0.30
C ARG A 48 20.14 0.55 0.60
N ALA A 49 20.16 0.79 1.92
CA ALA A 49 19.38 0.04 2.88
C ALA A 49 17.87 0.20 2.68
N ASP A 50 17.41 1.41 2.35
CA ASP A 50 16.01 1.70 2.05
C ASP A 50 15.50 0.89 0.86
N LYS A 51 16.29 0.85 -0.22
CA LYS A 51 15.97 0.05 -1.42
C LYS A 51 15.90 -1.44 -1.12
N VAL A 52 16.88 -1.96 -0.36
CA VAL A 52 16.89 -3.36 0.10
C VAL A 52 15.63 -3.67 0.91
N TRP A 53 15.27 -2.79 1.85
CA TRP A 53 14.10 -2.98 2.70
C TRP A 53 12.79 -2.91 1.93
N ALA A 54 12.66 -1.96 1.00
CA ALA A 54 11.51 -1.82 0.13
C ALA A 54 11.31 -3.05 -0.77
N LEU A 55 12.40 -3.55 -1.39
CA LEU A 55 12.34 -4.77 -2.21
C LEU A 55 11.94 -5.99 -1.37
N ARG A 56 12.57 -6.16 -0.19
CA ARG A 56 12.22 -7.22 0.76
C ARG A 56 10.73 -7.19 1.14
N ALA A 57 10.20 -6.00 1.44
CA ALA A 57 8.79 -5.83 1.78
C ALA A 57 7.87 -6.24 0.62
N GLY A 58 8.21 -5.87 -0.62
CA GLY A 58 7.44 -6.29 -1.80
C GLY A 58 7.42 -7.80 -1.98
N LEU A 59 8.58 -8.45 -1.83
CA LEU A 59 8.67 -9.91 -1.96
C LEU A 59 7.99 -10.65 -0.80
N ASN A 60 7.94 -10.06 0.40
CA ASN A 60 7.16 -10.60 1.53
C ASN A 60 5.66 -10.59 1.20
N VAL A 61 5.14 -9.45 0.75
CA VAL A 61 3.73 -9.31 0.40
C VAL A 61 3.36 -10.23 -0.77
N ALA A 62 4.25 -10.41 -1.75
CA ALA A 62 4.06 -11.38 -2.83
C ALA A 62 4.00 -12.83 -2.33
N ALA A 63 4.80 -13.19 -1.32
CA ALA A 63 4.72 -14.51 -0.70
C ALA A 63 3.36 -14.75 -0.02
N LEU A 64 2.65 -13.70 0.42
CA LEU A 64 1.32 -13.79 1.02
C LEU A 64 0.20 -13.77 -0.04
N GLN A 65 0.23 -12.80 -0.97
CA GLN A 65 -0.91 -12.51 -1.86
C GLN A 65 -0.92 -13.36 -3.13
N CYS A 66 0.23 -13.90 -3.55
CA CYS A 66 0.36 -14.60 -4.84
C CYS A 66 0.25 -16.13 -4.74
N GLN A 67 -0.23 -16.65 -3.61
CA GLN A 67 -0.34 -18.10 -3.37
C GLN A 67 -1.45 -18.78 -4.19
N PHE A 68 -2.25 -18.01 -4.93
CA PHE A 68 -3.26 -18.56 -5.85
C PHE A 68 -2.66 -19.43 -6.97
N SER A 69 -1.36 -19.29 -7.26
CA SER A 69 -0.67 -20.09 -8.28
C SER A 69 0.68 -20.59 -7.79
N PRO A 70 0.88 -21.93 -7.67
CA PRO A 70 2.17 -22.49 -7.26
C PRO A 70 3.28 -22.24 -8.29
N PHE A 71 2.93 -22.03 -9.57
CA PHE A 71 3.89 -21.73 -10.64
C PHE A 71 4.67 -20.42 -10.43
N LEU A 72 4.09 -19.49 -9.66
CA LEU A 72 4.77 -18.23 -9.34
C LEU A 72 5.94 -18.44 -8.37
N GLY A 73 5.88 -19.49 -7.54
CA GLY A 73 6.95 -19.85 -6.60
C GLY A 73 7.29 -18.74 -5.60
N THR A 74 6.38 -17.81 -5.30
CA THR A 74 6.71 -16.63 -4.47
C THR A 74 7.15 -16.99 -3.06
N VAL A 75 6.49 -17.97 -2.42
CA VAL A 75 6.87 -18.47 -1.09
C VAL A 75 8.26 -19.11 -1.07
N PRO A 76 8.57 -20.14 -1.90
CA PRO A 76 9.90 -20.75 -1.88
C PRO A 76 11.01 -19.76 -2.29
N ASN A 77 10.75 -18.89 -3.26
CA ASN A 77 11.72 -17.87 -3.68
C ASN A 77 12.02 -16.87 -2.55
N TYR A 78 11.00 -16.35 -1.88
CA TYR A 78 11.20 -15.43 -0.75
C TYR A 78 11.98 -16.08 0.39
N ASN A 79 11.63 -17.31 0.77
CA ASN A 79 12.35 -18.02 1.84
C ASN A 79 13.81 -18.34 1.47
N ALA A 80 14.08 -18.66 0.20
CA ALA A 80 15.45 -18.87 -0.29
C ALA A 80 16.26 -17.56 -0.28
N LEU A 81 15.67 -16.46 -0.73
CA LEU A 81 16.24 -15.12 -0.66
C LEU A 81 16.62 -14.74 0.77
N LEU A 82 15.73 -14.98 1.75
CA LEU A 82 15.99 -14.73 3.16
C LEU A 82 17.22 -15.48 3.68
N ARG A 83 17.40 -16.74 3.27
CA ARG A 83 18.56 -17.54 3.67
C ARG A 83 19.85 -17.03 3.03
N GLN A 84 19.80 -16.68 1.75
CA GLN A 84 20.97 -16.25 0.98
C GLN A 84 21.49 -14.87 1.38
N HIS A 85 20.60 -13.91 1.64
CA HIS A 85 20.93 -12.50 1.86
C HIS A 85 20.59 -12.01 3.27
N SER A 86 20.53 -12.91 4.25
CA SER A 86 20.20 -12.59 5.65
C SER A 86 21.12 -11.52 6.24
N ASP A 87 22.43 -11.62 6.02
CA ASP A 87 23.43 -10.66 6.52
C ASP A 87 23.21 -9.26 5.92
N GLU A 88 23.02 -9.17 4.59
CA GLU A 88 22.75 -7.90 3.89
C GLU A 88 21.43 -7.26 4.36
N MET A 89 20.41 -8.07 4.66
CA MET A 89 19.15 -7.59 5.21
C MET A 89 19.28 -7.13 6.67
N ALA A 90 20.09 -7.81 7.48
CA ALA A 90 20.37 -7.41 8.85
C ALA A 90 21.14 -6.08 8.90
N ASP A 91 22.06 -5.88 7.97
CA ASP A 91 22.78 -4.61 7.85
C ASP A 91 21.87 -3.49 7.36
N ALA A 92 20.99 -3.75 6.39
CA ALA A 92 19.97 -2.78 5.97
C ALA A 92 19.04 -2.37 7.14
N PHE A 93 18.62 -3.34 7.96
CA PHE A 93 17.83 -3.07 9.17
C PHE A 93 18.59 -2.12 10.11
N LYS A 94 19.87 -2.41 10.42
CA LYS A 94 20.70 -1.57 11.30
C LYS A 94 20.86 -0.15 10.74
N GLN A 95 21.10 0.00 9.44
CA GLN A 95 21.24 1.33 8.82
C GLN A 95 19.94 2.14 8.94
N LEU A 96 18.79 1.53 8.69
CA LEU A 96 17.50 2.22 8.80
C LEU A 96 17.13 2.53 10.25
N THR A 97 17.32 1.61 11.19
CA THR A 97 17.17 1.91 12.62
C THR A 97 18.09 3.07 13.03
N GLY A 98 19.34 3.07 12.56
CA GLY A 98 20.30 4.16 12.78
C GLY A 98 19.81 5.50 12.23
N TYR A 99 19.26 5.53 11.02
CA TYR A 99 18.63 6.70 10.42
C TYR A 99 17.48 7.23 11.30
N PHE A 100 16.57 6.37 11.74
CA PHE A 100 15.43 6.79 12.56
C PHE A 100 15.84 7.22 13.97
N VAL A 101 16.86 6.61 14.56
CA VAL A 101 17.45 7.05 15.83
C VAL A 101 18.13 8.41 15.67
N ARG A 102 18.84 8.63 14.56
CA ARG A 102 19.52 9.91 14.26
C ARG A 102 18.53 11.05 14.02
N THR A 103 17.43 10.78 13.32
CA THR A 103 16.46 11.80 12.89
C THR A 103 15.35 12.05 13.90
N GLN A 104 14.93 11.03 14.65
CA GLN A 104 13.81 11.13 15.60
C GLN A 104 14.24 10.95 17.07
N GLY A 105 15.50 10.61 17.32
CA GLY A 105 16.06 10.40 18.65
C GLY A 105 15.96 8.94 19.14
N PRO A 106 16.78 8.56 20.12
CA PRO A 106 16.94 7.15 20.55
C PRO A 106 15.71 6.54 21.22
N ARG A 107 14.82 7.36 21.81
CA ARG A 107 13.62 6.86 22.51
C ARG A 107 12.51 6.41 21.57
N ILE A 108 12.37 7.08 20.42
CA ILE A 108 11.28 6.81 19.46
C ILE A 108 11.76 6.24 18.13
N GLY A 109 13.06 6.31 17.84
CA GLY A 109 13.64 5.88 16.57
C GLY A 109 13.26 4.45 16.17
N GLN A 110 13.33 3.49 17.08
CA GLN A 110 12.91 2.11 16.79
C GLN A 110 11.43 2.03 16.40
N ARG A 111 10.54 2.64 17.20
CA ARG A 111 9.10 2.67 16.92
C ARG A 111 8.78 3.38 15.60
N ALA A 112 9.53 4.42 15.28
CA ALA A 112 9.39 5.15 14.02
C ALA A 112 9.77 4.27 12.82
N PHE A 113 10.87 3.52 12.94
CA PHE A 113 11.25 2.54 11.94
C PHE A 113 10.21 1.43 11.80
N ASP A 114 9.68 0.89 12.90
CA ASP A 114 8.65 -0.17 12.85
C ASP A 114 7.37 0.33 12.15
N THR A 115 7.00 1.59 12.40
CA THR A 115 5.87 2.25 11.73
C THR A 115 6.15 2.41 10.23
N TYR A 116 7.35 2.86 9.87
CA TYR A 116 7.80 2.96 8.48
C TYR A 116 7.78 1.60 7.78
N ALA A 117 8.36 0.57 8.38
CA ALA A 117 8.41 -0.79 7.85
C ALA A 117 7.01 -1.38 7.65
N THR A 118 6.09 -1.12 8.57
CA THR A 118 4.69 -1.53 8.42
C THR A 118 4.06 -0.85 7.20
N ARG A 119 4.19 0.47 7.07
CA ARG A 119 3.68 1.21 5.90
C ARG A 119 4.31 0.76 4.59
N ALA A 120 5.61 0.45 4.60
CA ALA A 120 6.31 -0.08 3.44
C ALA A 120 5.69 -1.40 2.98
N ASN A 121 5.39 -2.34 3.88
CA ASN A 121 4.67 -3.56 3.52
C ASN A 121 3.27 -3.26 2.99
N GLN A 122 2.48 -2.44 3.69
CA GLN A 122 1.11 -2.14 3.25
C GLN A 122 1.06 -1.47 1.86
N SER A 123 2.08 -0.70 1.50
CA SER A 123 2.17 -0.08 0.17
C SER A 123 2.33 -1.04 -1.01
N TRP A 124 2.57 -2.33 -0.74
CA TRP A 124 2.66 -3.35 -1.78
C TRP A 124 1.36 -4.11 -1.97
N ALA A 125 0.41 -4.00 -1.03
CA ALA A 125 -0.87 -4.67 -1.13
C ALA A 125 -1.70 -4.04 -2.26
N THR A 126 -1.94 -4.79 -3.33
CA THR A 126 -2.71 -4.35 -4.50
C THR A 126 -3.79 -5.37 -4.83
N PHE A 127 -5.01 -4.90 -5.11
CA PHE A 127 -6.09 -5.73 -5.60
C PHE A 127 -6.22 -5.58 -7.12
N ASP A 128 -6.36 -4.34 -7.59
CA ASP A 128 -6.55 -4.04 -9.02
C ASP A 128 -5.32 -4.43 -9.88
N GLY A 129 -4.11 -4.42 -9.30
CA GLY A 129 -2.85 -4.77 -9.97
C GLY A 129 -2.30 -6.15 -9.57
N GLN A 130 -3.09 -7.00 -8.89
CA GLN A 130 -2.58 -8.24 -8.27
C GLN A 130 -1.84 -9.15 -9.25
N ILE A 131 -2.39 -9.40 -10.44
CA ILE A 131 -1.78 -10.31 -11.43
C ILE A 131 -0.44 -9.77 -11.93
N SER A 132 -0.39 -8.48 -12.30
CA SER A 132 0.83 -7.81 -12.77
C SER A 132 1.92 -7.82 -11.69
N PHE A 133 1.54 -7.48 -10.45
CA PHE A 133 2.43 -7.53 -9.30
C PHE A 133 2.97 -8.94 -9.04
N CYS A 134 2.09 -9.95 -9.02
CA CYS A 134 2.49 -11.32 -8.73
C CYS A 134 3.42 -11.90 -9.80
N ASN A 135 3.17 -11.62 -11.08
CA ASN A 135 4.06 -12.03 -12.16
C ASN A 135 5.45 -11.36 -12.06
N LYS A 136 5.48 -10.04 -11.82
CA LYS A 136 6.74 -9.29 -11.67
C LYS A 136 7.49 -9.73 -10.42
N ALA A 137 6.82 -9.93 -9.28
CA ALA A 137 7.42 -10.40 -8.05
C ALA A 137 7.98 -11.83 -8.18
N ALA A 138 7.29 -12.71 -8.90
CA ALA A 138 7.79 -14.05 -9.21
C ALA A 138 9.09 -14.01 -10.02
N LEU A 139 9.14 -13.16 -11.06
CA LEU A 139 10.34 -12.93 -11.87
C LEU A 139 11.50 -12.37 -11.03
N VAL A 140 11.25 -11.30 -10.28
CA VAL A 140 12.25 -10.65 -9.43
C VAL A 140 12.75 -11.60 -8.35
N GLY A 141 11.86 -12.36 -7.70
CA GLY A 141 12.20 -13.35 -6.70
C GLY A 141 13.14 -14.43 -7.23
N ARG A 142 12.91 -14.94 -8.45
CA ARG A 142 13.83 -15.89 -9.11
C ARG A 142 15.18 -15.26 -9.44
N LYS A 143 15.19 -14.05 -10.03
CA LYS A 143 16.44 -13.33 -10.34
C LYS A 143 17.27 -13.09 -9.09
N ALA A 144 16.62 -12.78 -7.97
CA ALA A 144 17.30 -12.51 -6.71
C ALA A 144 18.11 -13.72 -6.21
N LEU A 145 17.68 -14.96 -6.50
CA LEU A 145 18.43 -16.17 -6.14
C LEU A 145 19.74 -16.31 -6.94
N SER A 146 19.83 -15.72 -8.12
CA SER A 146 21.07 -15.67 -8.91
C SER A 146 22.02 -14.53 -8.51
N VAL A 147 21.64 -13.67 -7.56
CA VAL A 147 22.47 -12.54 -7.13
C VAL A 147 23.55 -13.00 -6.17
N PRO A 148 24.83 -12.74 -6.45
CA PRO A 148 25.90 -13.03 -5.50
C PRO A 148 25.72 -12.24 -4.19
N LYS A 149 26.16 -12.83 -3.07
CA LYS A 149 26.20 -12.11 -1.79
C LYS A 149 27.05 -10.84 -1.93
N GLY A 150 26.58 -9.75 -1.32
CA GLY A 150 27.21 -8.43 -1.37
C GLY A 150 26.77 -7.56 -2.54
N GLN A 151 25.94 -8.07 -3.45
CA GLN A 151 25.37 -7.32 -4.58
C GLN A 151 23.84 -7.11 -4.43
N PHE A 152 23.26 -7.44 -3.29
CA PHE A 152 21.81 -7.41 -3.13
C PHE A 152 21.25 -5.98 -3.16
N ALA A 153 22.03 -5.00 -2.69
CA ALA A 153 21.61 -3.59 -2.71
C ALA A 153 21.57 -3.02 -4.14
N GLU A 154 22.53 -3.36 -4.99
CA GLU A 154 22.55 -3.02 -6.41
C GLU A 154 21.36 -3.66 -7.14
N PHE A 155 21.13 -4.95 -6.87
CA PHE A 155 19.98 -5.66 -7.41
C PHE A 155 18.64 -5.02 -6.98
N ALA A 156 18.52 -4.66 -5.70
CA ALA A 156 17.36 -3.97 -5.17
C ALA A 156 17.14 -2.62 -5.85
N ALA A 157 18.19 -1.82 -6.02
CA ALA A 157 18.11 -0.55 -6.73
C ALA A 157 17.63 -0.71 -8.17
N LEU A 158 18.06 -1.77 -8.85
CA LEU A 158 17.72 -2.05 -10.24
C LEU A 158 16.28 -2.53 -10.43
N GLU A 159 15.81 -3.49 -9.62
CA GLU A 159 14.50 -4.13 -9.82
C GLU A 159 13.35 -3.39 -9.12
N LEU A 160 13.63 -2.58 -8.09
CA LEU A 160 12.61 -1.90 -7.30
C LEU A 160 11.67 -1.00 -8.12
N PRO A 161 12.13 -0.16 -9.08
CA PRO A 161 11.24 0.67 -9.89
C PRO A 161 10.23 -0.17 -10.68
N GLY A 162 10.70 -1.21 -11.37
CA GLY A 162 9.81 -2.09 -12.15
C GLY A 162 8.88 -2.92 -11.28
N LEU A 163 9.30 -3.31 -10.07
CA LEU A 163 8.40 -3.94 -9.11
C LEU A 163 7.35 -2.94 -8.60
N ARG A 164 7.73 -1.69 -8.30
CA ARG A 164 6.80 -0.63 -7.89
C ARG A 164 5.79 -0.28 -8.98
N GLU A 165 6.19 -0.25 -10.23
CA GLU A 165 5.28 0.00 -11.34
C GLU A 165 4.20 -1.09 -11.43
N SER A 166 4.57 -2.35 -11.17
CA SER A 166 3.66 -3.49 -11.30
C SER A 166 2.44 -3.47 -10.37
N VAL A 167 2.49 -2.78 -9.22
CA VAL A 167 1.32 -2.67 -8.32
C VAL A 167 0.25 -1.71 -8.81
N ASN A 168 0.61 -0.82 -9.75
CA ASN A 168 -0.30 0.13 -10.39
C ASN A 168 -0.77 -0.34 -11.76
N MET A 169 -0.09 -1.36 -12.33
CA MET A 169 -0.43 -1.91 -13.63
C MET A 169 -1.68 -2.77 -13.51
N ARG A 170 -2.82 -2.15 -13.83
CA ARG A 170 -4.07 -2.87 -14.06
C ARG A 170 -3.89 -3.65 -15.36
N PRO A 171 -4.09 -4.99 -15.39
CA PRO A 171 -4.35 -5.62 -16.67
C PRO A 171 -5.54 -4.86 -17.28
N GLU A 172 -5.36 -4.33 -18.50
CA GLU A 172 -6.42 -3.77 -19.35
C GLU A 172 -7.68 -4.56 -19.05
N ALA A 173 -8.69 -3.87 -18.50
CA ALA A 173 -9.81 -4.45 -17.76
C ALA A 173 -9.97 -5.88 -18.21
N ILE A 174 -9.48 -6.84 -17.40
CA ILE A 174 -9.86 -8.25 -17.61
C ILE A 174 -11.32 -8.10 -17.92
N LEU A 175 -11.67 -8.50 -19.14
CA LEU A 175 -13.03 -8.53 -19.63
C LEU A 175 -13.71 -9.53 -18.70
N LEU A 176 -13.92 -9.15 -17.45
CA LEU A 176 -15.04 -9.55 -16.67
C LEU A 176 -16.11 -9.29 -17.70
N PRO A 177 -16.75 -10.34 -18.25
CA PRO A 177 -18.03 -10.10 -18.83
C PRO A 177 -18.71 -9.33 -17.72
N LYS A 178 -19.09 -8.05 -17.97
CA LYS A 178 -20.00 -7.39 -17.07
C LYS A 178 -21.03 -8.48 -16.83
N TYR A 179 -21.13 -8.96 -15.58
CA TYR A 179 -22.05 -10.02 -15.28
C TYR A 179 -23.43 -9.34 -15.37
N GLU A 180 -23.85 -9.01 -16.58
CA GLU A 180 -25.15 -8.44 -16.91
C GLU A 180 -26.22 -9.46 -16.54
N TRP A 181 -25.86 -10.74 -16.47
CA TRP A 181 -26.68 -11.82 -15.94
C TRP A 181 -26.64 -11.94 -14.41
N ALA A 182 -25.66 -11.35 -13.71
CA ALA A 182 -25.73 -11.26 -12.25
C ALA A 182 -26.67 -10.11 -11.91
N VAL A 183 -27.97 -10.40 -11.89
CA VAL A 183 -28.95 -9.59 -11.16
C VAL A 183 -28.56 -9.68 -9.69
N VAL A 184 -27.71 -8.76 -9.23
CA VAL A 184 -27.41 -8.63 -7.81
C VAL A 184 -28.73 -8.17 -7.18
N PRO A 185 -29.38 -8.99 -6.32
CA PRO A 185 -30.59 -8.54 -5.66
C PRO A 185 -30.27 -7.26 -4.92
N THR A 186 -31.10 -6.23 -5.11
CA THR A 186 -30.99 -5.03 -4.30
C THR A 186 -31.25 -5.45 -2.86
N LEU A 187 -30.21 -5.38 -2.01
CA LEU A 187 -30.40 -5.49 -0.57
C LEU A 187 -31.23 -4.27 -0.16
N THR A 188 -32.54 -4.44 -0.13
CA THR A 188 -33.46 -3.47 0.43
C THR A 188 -33.18 -3.42 1.92
N ASP A 189 -32.38 -2.44 2.34
CA ASP A 189 -32.18 -2.17 3.75
C ASP A 189 -33.50 -1.62 4.33
N PRO A 190 -34.22 -2.38 5.19
CA PRO A 190 -35.46 -1.90 5.82
C PRO A 190 -35.22 -0.69 6.75
N CYS A 191 -33.94 -0.37 7.01
CA CYS A 191 -33.44 0.68 7.88
C CYS A 191 -32.96 1.92 7.15
N LYS A 192 -32.94 1.92 5.80
CA LYS A 192 -32.39 3.03 5.03
C LYS A 192 -33.11 4.34 5.38
N GLY A 193 -32.41 5.27 6.02
CA GLY A 193 -32.95 6.56 6.46
C GLY A 193 -33.67 6.57 7.82
N LYS A 194 -33.72 5.45 8.54
CA LYS A 194 -34.29 5.37 9.91
C LYS A 194 -33.18 5.43 10.96
N ARG A 195 -33.39 6.22 12.02
CA ARG A 195 -32.44 6.30 13.16
C ARG A 195 -32.39 5.03 14.02
N ARG A 196 -33.40 4.15 13.93
CA ARG A 196 -33.40 2.80 14.54
C ARG A 196 -34.20 1.85 13.67
N CYS A 197 -33.69 0.64 13.54
CA CYS A 197 -34.40 -0.50 12.98
C CYS A 197 -34.82 -1.42 14.12
N ARG A 198 -36.09 -1.81 14.14
CA ARG A 198 -36.66 -2.74 15.12
C ARG A 198 -37.43 -3.81 14.38
#